data_AF-A0A926WMR9-F1
#
_entry.id   AF-A0A926WMR9-F1
#
_cell.length_a   1.000
_cell.length_b   1.000
_cell.length_c   1.000
_cell.angle_alpha   90.00
_cell.angle_beta   90.00
_cell.angle_gamma   90.00
#
_symmetry.space_group_name_H-M   'P 1'
#
loop_
_entity.id
_entity.type
_entity.pdbx_description
1 polymer ?
#
loop_
_entity_poly.entity_id
_entity_poly.type
_entity_poly.pdbx_seq_one_letter_code
_entity_poly.pdbx_strand_id
1 'polypeptide(L)' 'MSNDVRTEKINFTCDPETKQYLRIWAARESRTLSNLVEKLVVEAIEQDKKNQTK' A
#
# COMPACT_ATOMS: atom_id res chain seq x y z
N MET A 1 28.55 -4.19 7.89
CA MET A 1 27.94 -4.31 6.55
C MET A 1 26.54 -3.76 6.67
N SER A 2 26.30 -2.58 6.11
CA SER A 2 24.96 -1.98 6.06
C SER A 2 24.09 -2.87 5.18
N ASN A 3 23.05 -3.46 5.75
CA ASN A 3 22.10 -4.27 5.01
C ASN A 3 21.14 -3.29 4.33
N ASP A 4 21.51 -2.79 3.15
CA ASP A 4 20.63 -1.97 2.33
C ASP A 4 19.36 -2.78 2.05
N VAL A 5 18.26 -2.42 2.72
CA VAL A 5 16.94 -2.99 2.44
C VAL A 5 16.61 -2.62 0.99
N ARG A 6 16.80 -3.57 0.07
CA ARG A 6 16.50 -3.37 -1.34
C ARG A 6 15.00 -3.15 -1.48
N THR A 7 14.61 -1.90 -1.68
CA THR A 7 13.22 -1.54 -2.00
C THR A 7 13.02 -1.65 -3.52
N GLU A 8 12.03 -2.41 -3.95
CA GLU A 8 11.61 -2.46 -5.35
C GLU A 8 10.41 -1.54 -5.59
N LYS A 9 10.39 -0.88 -6.74
CA LYS A 9 9.29 0.01 -7.13
C LYS A 9 8.37 -0.70 -8.10
N ILE A 10 7.08 -0.63 -7.84
CA ILE A 10 6.03 -1.08 -8.75
C ILE A 10 5.21 0.12 -9.24
N ASN A 11 4.71 0.03 -10.46
CA ASN A 11 3.75 1.01 -10.99
C ASN A 11 2.33 0.50 -10.74
N PHE A 12 1.51 1.35 -10.12
CA PHE A 12 0.12 1.03 -9.80
C PHE A 12 -0.83 1.73 -10.77
N THR A 13 -1.48 0.95 -11.63
CA THR A 13 -2.51 1.43 -12.55
C THR A 13 -3.88 1.27 -11.89
N CYS A 14 -4.68 2.34 -11.87
CA CYS A 14 -6.04 2.34 -11.35
C CYS A 14 -6.87 3.39 -12.08
N ASP A 15 -8.19 3.27 -11.96
CA ASP A 15 -9.13 4.24 -12.51
C ASP A 15 -8.98 5.62 -11.83
N PRO A 16 -9.34 6.71 -12.53
CA PRO A 16 -9.23 8.07 -11.99
C PRO A 16 -10.01 8.25 -10.68
N GLU A 17 -11.19 7.65 -10.58
CA GLU A 17 -12.05 7.70 -9.39
C GLU A 17 -11.37 7.04 -8.19
N THR A 18 -10.77 5.86 -8.38
CA THR A 18 -10.00 5.16 -7.34
C THR A 18 -8.82 6.01 -6.88
N LYS A 19 -8.07 6.61 -7.81
CA LYS A 19 -6.94 7.48 -7.46
C LYS A 19 -7.38 8.70 -6.65
N GLN A 20 -8.50 9.31 -7.01
CA GLN A 20 -9.06 10.45 -6.29
C GLN A 20 -9.51 10.06 -4.88
N TYR A 21 -10.20 8.94 -4.75
CA TYR A 21 -10.62 8.40 -3.46
C TYR A 21 -9.42 8.15 -2.53
N LEU A 22 -8.39 7.46 -3.04
CA LEU A 22 -7.18 7.18 -2.27
C LEU A 22 -6.43 8.46 -1.86
N ARG A 23 -6.43 9.51 -2.69
CA ARG A 23 -5.87 10.81 -2.32
C ARG A 23 -6.63 11.48 -1.17
N ILE A 24 -7.96 11.46 -1.23
CA ILE A 24 -8.81 12.03 -0.17
C ILE A 24 -8.57 11.26 1.13
N TRP A 25 -8.51 9.93 1.07
CA TRP A 25 -8.20 9.11 2.24
C TRP A 25 -6.81 9.43 2.80
N ALA A 26 -5.77 9.48 1.96
CA ALA A 26 -4.43 9.81 2.42
C ALA A 26 -4.37 11.18 3.11
N ALA A 27 -5.07 12.18 2.57
CA ALA A 27 -5.19 13.50 3.17
C ALA A 27 -5.87 13.47 4.54
N ARG A 28 -6.96 12.69 4.70
CA ARG A 28 -7.66 12.52 5.98
C ARG A 28 -6.76 11.93 7.07
N GLU A 29 -5.80 11.08 6.70
CA GLU A 29 -4.85 10.47 7.63
C GLU A 29 -3.52 11.25 7.74
N SER A 30 -3.39 12.41 7.09
CA SER A 30 -2.12 13.17 7.02
C SER A 30 -0.94 12.34 6.50
N ARG A 31 -1.17 11.54 5.45
CA ARG A 31 -0.17 10.65 4.84
C ARG A 31 -0.03 10.92 3.34
N THR A 32 1.08 10.45 2.78
CA THR A 32 1.25 10.39 1.32
C THR A 32 0.41 9.24 0.74
N LEU A 33 0.06 9.36 -0.54
CA LEU A 33 -0.64 8.30 -1.27
C LEU A 33 0.15 6.98 -1.25
N SER A 34 1.46 7.05 -1.41
CA SER A 34 2.34 5.87 -1.38
C SER A 34 2.33 5.18 -0.02
N ASN A 35 2.40 5.93 1.08
CA ASN A 35 2.39 5.34 2.43
C ASN A 35 1.03 4.72 2.77
N LEU A 36 -0.06 5.34 2.31
CA LEU A 36 -1.40 4.75 2.46
C LEU A 36 -1.46 3.41 1.72
N VAL A 37 -1.06 3.38 0.45
CA VAL A 37 -1.11 2.15 -0.37
C VAL A 37 -0.19 1.08 0.20
N GLU A 38 1.02 1.43 0.65
CA GLU A 38 1.94 0.51 1.31
C GLU A 38 1.29 -0.15 2.54
N LYS A 39 0.67 0.65 3.42
CA LYS A 39 -0.04 0.13 4.59
C LYS A 39 -1.16 -0.83 4.18
N LEU A 40 -2.02 -0.43 3.24
CA LEU A 40 -3.14 -1.24 2.79
C LEU A 40 -2.68 -2.58 2.19
N VAL A 41 -1.58 -2.57 1.43
CA VAL A 41 -1.01 -3.80 0.84
C VAL A 41 -0.44 -4.71 1.91
N VAL A 42 0.26 -4.18 2.91
CA VAL A 42 0.77 -4.97 4.05
C VAL A 42 -0.39 -5.64 4.79
N GLU A 43 -1.44 -4.89 5.12
CA GLU A 43 -2.64 -5.42 5.80
C GLU A 43 -3.32 -6.52 4.96
N ALA A 44 -3.43 -6.32 3.64
CA ALA A 44 -4.01 -7.31 2.72
C ALA A 44 -3.17 -8.60 2.63
N ILE A 45 -1.84 -8.49 2.60
CA ILE A 45 -0.93 -9.65 2.60
C ILE A 45 -1.04 -10.43 3.92
N GLU A 46 -1.13 -9.75 5.06
CA GLU A 46 -1.32 -10.41 6.34
C GLU A 46 -2.66 -11.16 6.39
N GLN A 47 -3.72 -10.60 5.81
CA GLN A 47 -5.01 -11.25 5.70
C GLN A 47 -4.97 -12.47 4.77
N ASP A 48 -4.31 -12.36 3.62
CA ASP A 48 -4.13 -13.47 2.68
C ASP A 48 -3.37 -14.64 3.32
N LYS A 49 -2.25 -14.36 4.01
CA LYS A 49 -1.48 -15.38 4.75
C LYS A 49 -2.32 -16.12 5.79
N LYS A 50 -3.17 -15.39 6.53
CA LYS A 50 -4.10 -15.99 7.50
C LYS A 50 -5.11 -16.91 6.83
N ASN A 51 -5.58 -16.57 5.64
CA ASN A 51 -6.56 -17.37 4.89
C ASN A 51 -5.93 -18.63 4.28
N GLN A 52 -4.66 -18.59 3.85
CA GLN A 52 -3.96 -19.76 3.30
C GLN A 52 -3.57 -20.81 4.35
N THR A 53 -3.62 -20.47 5.63
CA THR A 53 -3.29 -21.40 6.74
C THR A 53 -4.55 -22.10 7.30
N LYS A 54 -5.71 -21.90 6.67
CA LYS A 54 -6.97 -22.62 6.97
C LYS A 54 -7.25 -23.68 5.91
#